data_AF-A0A3A4MII0-F1
#
_entry.id   AF-A0A3A4MII0-F1
#
_cell.length_a   1.000
_cell.length_b   1.000
_cell.length_c   1.000
_cell.angle_alpha   90.00
_cell.angle_beta   90.00
_cell.angle_gamma   90.00
#
_symmetry.space_group_name_H-M   'P 1'
#
loop_
_entity.id
_entity.type
_entity.pdbx_description
1 polymer ?
#
loop_
_entity_poly.entity_id
_entity_poly.type
_entity_poly.pdbx_seq_one_letter_code
_entity_poly.pdbx_strand_id
1 'polypeptide(L)'
;MATREGIYVGGHKIVERYVGSRLVWRKNIFQDFGRIFFYVFVPNDSNNRLLCGIPGVTGYDNDKFWNLILSKNVEFQVIIKSRKIQFSITEPSNRELSVFSDLRDIQNPAKSFYINLKNPNDMQYLNPNNLNRFLLSGTIYKKKEV
;
A
#
# COMPACT_ATOMS: atom_id res chain seq x y z
N MET A 1 11.67 -8.70 -23.02
CA MET A 1 11.02 -9.91 -22.50
C MET A 1 9.82 -9.48 -21.66
N ALA A 2 8.60 -9.65 -22.16
CA ALA A 2 7.40 -9.15 -21.47
C ALA A 2 6.90 -10.20 -20.47
N THR A 3 7.06 -9.95 -19.17
CA THR A 3 6.49 -10.78 -18.11
C THR A 3 4.96 -10.73 -18.21
N ARG A 4 4.33 -11.79 -18.69
CA ARG A 4 2.87 -11.88 -18.82
C ARG A 4 2.23 -11.98 -17.43
N GLU A 5 1.69 -10.87 -16.92
CA GLU A 5 0.89 -10.87 -15.69
C GLU A 5 -0.53 -11.41 -15.97
N GLY A 6 -0.77 -12.70 -15.68
CA GLY A 6 -2.11 -13.32 -15.64
C GLY A 6 -2.16 -14.80 -16.03
N ILE A 7 -3.29 -15.46 -15.76
CA ILE A 7 -3.63 -16.78 -16.32
C ILE A 7 -4.27 -16.54 -17.70
N TYR A 8 -3.81 -17.27 -18.72
CA TYR A 8 -4.32 -17.17 -20.09
C TYR A 8 -4.82 -18.55 -20.54
N VAL A 9 -6.00 -18.59 -21.16
CA VAL A 9 -6.55 -19.80 -21.80
C VAL A 9 -6.99 -19.42 -23.20
N GLY A 10 -6.51 -20.14 -24.21
CA GLY A 10 -6.81 -19.86 -25.62
C GLY A 10 -6.35 -18.48 -26.11
N GLY A 11 -5.32 -17.89 -25.50
CA GLY A 11 -4.86 -16.53 -25.83
C GLY A 11 -5.67 -15.40 -25.18
N HIS A 12 -6.80 -15.72 -24.54
CA HIS A 12 -7.60 -14.75 -23.79
C HIS A 12 -7.15 -14.67 -22.34
N LYS A 13 -7.10 -13.43 -21.84
CA LYS A 13 -6.76 -13.14 -20.46
C LYS A 13 -7.93 -13.51 -19.55
N ILE A 14 -7.68 -14.36 -18.57
CA ILE A 14 -8.69 -14.72 -17.56
C ILE A 14 -8.76 -13.61 -16.51
N VAL A 15 -9.95 -13.05 -16.33
CA VAL A 15 -10.28 -12.13 -15.23
C VAL A 15 -10.98 -12.84 -14.08
N GLU A 16 -11.65 -13.96 -14.34
CA GLU A 16 -12.37 -14.77 -13.36
C GLU A 16 -12.27 -16.25 -13.72
N ARG A 17 -12.17 -17.11 -12.71
CA ARG A 17 -12.17 -18.56 -12.86
C ARG A 17 -13.25 -19.15 -11.98
N TYR A 18 -14.07 -19.99 -12.60
CA TYR A 18 -15.13 -20.72 -11.94
C TYR A 18 -14.83 -22.23 -11.94
N VAL A 19 -15.33 -22.96 -10.93
CA VAL A 19 -15.43 -24.42 -10.91
C VAL A 19 -16.90 -24.74 -10.70
N GLY A 20 -17.55 -25.28 -11.74
CA GLY A 20 -19.02 -25.28 -11.81
C GLY A 20 -19.54 -23.85 -11.82
N SER A 21 -20.49 -23.54 -10.93
CA SER A 21 -21.03 -22.19 -10.72
C SER A 21 -20.26 -21.36 -9.67
N ARG A 22 -19.24 -21.92 -9.02
CA ARG A 22 -18.51 -21.26 -7.92
C ARG A 22 -17.31 -20.47 -8.45
N LEU A 23 -17.24 -19.17 -8.15
CA LEU A 23 -16.04 -18.35 -8.37
C LEU A 23 -14.93 -18.85 -7.44
N VAL A 24 -13.83 -19.34 -8.01
CA VAL A 24 -12.67 -19.85 -7.24
C VAL A 24 -11.47 -18.93 -7.31
N TRP A 25 -11.42 -18.03 -8.30
CA TRP A 25 -10.36 -17.04 -8.42
C TRP A 25 -10.84 -15.87 -9.26
N ARG A 26 -10.43 -14.65 -8.91
CA ARG A 26 -10.65 -13.44 -9.70
C ARG A 26 -9.36 -12.63 -9.71
N LYS A 27 -9.07 -12.02 -10.84
CA LYS A 27 -7.97 -11.08 -10.97
C LYS A 27 -8.27 -9.83 -10.13
N ASN A 28 -7.33 -9.43 -9.29
CA ASN A 28 -7.40 -8.14 -8.61
C ASN A 28 -7.32 -7.00 -9.65
N ILE A 29 -8.35 -6.14 -9.67
CA ILE A 29 -8.40 -4.93 -10.49
C ILE A 29 -8.18 -3.75 -9.56
N PHE A 30 -7.24 -2.89 -9.92
CA PHE A 30 -6.94 -1.67 -9.19
C PHE A 30 -7.32 -0.47 -10.07
N GLN A 31 -7.95 0.53 -9.48
CA GLN A 31 -8.32 1.78 -10.13
C GLN A 31 -7.53 2.94 -9.52
N ASP A 32 -7.30 3.98 -10.32
CA ASP A 32 -6.69 5.21 -9.83
C ASP A 32 -7.49 5.74 -8.62
N PHE A 33 -6.77 6.13 -7.58
CA PHE A 33 -7.36 6.71 -6.38
C PHE A 33 -6.94 8.17 -6.17
N GLY A 34 -5.66 8.46 -6.39
CA GLY A 34 -5.10 9.80 -6.24
C GLY A 34 -3.59 9.79 -6.02
N ARG A 35 -3.05 10.94 -5.59
CA ARG A 35 -1.64 11.11 -5.25
C ARG A 35 -1.46 11.11 -3.75
N ILE A 36 -0.47 10.37 -3.25
CA ILE A 36 -0.12 10.32 -1.83
C ILE A 36 1.24 10.94 -1.57
N PHE A 37 1.42 11.35 -0.32
CA PHE A 37 2.72 11.73 0.24
C PHE A 37 2.77 11.32 1.70
N PHE A 38 3.65 10.38 2.05
CA PHE A 38 3.79 9.84 3.40
C PHE A 38 5.23 9.96 3.89
N TYR A 39 5.37 10.25 5.18
CA TYR A 39 6.60 9.93 5.92
C TYR A 39 6.57 8.45 6.28
N VAL A 40 7.65 7.74 6.00
CA VAL A 40 7.77 6.31 6.26
C VAL A 40 8.91 6.05 7.22
N PHE A 41 8.61 5.27 8.26
CA PHE A 41 9.56 4.69 9.18
C PHE A 41 9.58 3.17 8.98
N VAL A 42 10.79 2.61 8.89
CA VAL A 42 10.99 1.17 8.88
C VAL A 42 11.20 0.74 10.32
N PRO A 43 10.22 0.11 10.98
CA PRO A 43 10.43 -0.45 12.30
C PRO A 43 11.50 -1.54 12.24
N ASN A 44 12.31 -1.65 13.29
CA ASN A 44 13.22 -2.79 13.49
C ASN A 44 12.43 -4.05 13.91
N ASP A 45 11.30 -4.33 13.26
CA ASP A 45 10.48 -5.51 13.49
C ASP A 45 10.53 -6.44 12.26
N SER A 46 10.36 -7.74 12.49
CA SER A 46 10.43 -8.77 11.45
C SER A 46 9.16 -8.86 10.60
N ASN A 47 8.22 -7.92 10.71
CA ASN A 47 6.85 -8.10 10.26
C ASN A 47 6.58 -7.55 8.84
N ASN A 48 7.59 -7.04 8.14
CA ASN A 48 7.44 -6.41 6.81
C ASN A 48 6.38 -5.29 6.79
N ARG A 49 6.24 -4.60 7.93
CA ARG A 49 5.34 -3.48 8.09
C ARG A 49 6.13 -2.20 8.03
N LEU A 50 5.54 -1.18 7.43
CA LEU A 50 6.09 0.17 7.37
C LEU A 50 5.15 1.06 8.15
N LEU A 51 5.67 1.78 9.14
CA LEU A 51 4.86 2.72 9.88
C LEU A 51 4.88 4.06 9.13
N CYS A 52 3.71 4.57 8.81
CA CYS A 52 3.53 5.71 7.94
C CYS A 52 2.76 6.81 8.65
N GLY A 53 3.16 8.06 8.41
CA GLY A 53 2.48 9.25 8.90
C GLY A 53 2.07 10.14 7.74
N ILE A 54 0.86 10.70 7.84
CA ILE A 54 0.34 11.67 6.87
C ILE A 54 0.75 13.08 7.32
N PRO A 55 1.60 13.79 6.55
CA PRO A 55 1.90 15.18 6.85
C PRO A 55 0.84 16.14 6.32
N GLY A 56 0.81 17.34 6.89
CA GLY A 56 0.01 18.47 6.41
C GLY A 56 0.63 19.07 5.15
N VAL A 57 0.42 18.45 3.99
CA VAL A 57 0.89 18.92 2.69
C VAL A 57 -0.27 19.12 1.72
N THR A 58 -0.22 20.19 0.92
CA THR A 58 -1.21 20.48 -0.12
C THR A 58 -0.87 19.78 -1.44
N GLY A 59 -1.86 19.54 -2.29
CA GLY A 59 -1.64 18.95 -3.63
C GLY A 59 -1.59 17.41 -3.65
N TYR A 60 -1.95 16.77 -2.55
CA TYR A 60 -2.06 15.31 -2.40
C TYR A 60 -3.43 14.92 -1.84
N ASP A 61 -3.92 13.75 -2.19
CA ASP A 61 -5.18 13.15 -1.75
C ASP A 61 -5.06 12.47 -0.37
N ASN A 62 -4.17 12.98 0.49
CA ASN A 62 -3.83 12.39 1.78
C ASN A 62 -5.04 12.32 2.74
N ASP A 63 -5.85 13.38 2.81
CA ASP A 63 -7.06 13.39 3.66
C ASP A 63 -8.13 12.43 3.15
N LYS A 64 -8.29 12.36 1.82
CA LYS A 64 -9.20 11.41 1.17
C LYS A 64 -8.74 9.97 1.43
N PHE A 65 -7.42 9.72 1.36
CA PHE A 65 -6.83 8.43 1.71
C PHE A 65 -7.10 8.07 3.17
N TRP A 66 -6.84 9.00 4.10
CA TRP A 66 -7.09 8.82 5.53
C TRP A 66 -8.55 8.44 5.83
N ASN A 67 -9.50 9.21 5.30
CA ASN A 67 -10.92 8.95 5.51
C ASN A 67 -11.35 7.59 4.93
N LEU A 68 -10.75 7.16 3.81
CA LEU A 68 -11.03 5.85 3.23
C LEU A 68 -10.59 4.72 4.17
N ILE A 69 -9.36 4.76 4.68
CA ILE A 69 -8.80 3.67 5.49
C ILE A 69 -9.44 3.59 6.89
N LEU A 70 -9.99 4.69 7.41
CA LEU A 70 -10.82 4.68 8.61
C LEU A 70 -12.19 4.04 8.39
N SER A 71 -12.75 4.16 7.18
CA SER A 71 -14.10 3.66 6.89
C SER A 71 -14.15 2.18 6.53
N LYS A 72 -13.07 1.63 5.97
CA LYS A 72 -13.03 0.24 5.52
C LYS A 72 -11.63 -0.29 5.25
N ASN A 73 -11.52 -1.62 5.31
CA ASN A 73 -10.34 -2.34 4.87
C ASN A 73 -10.25 -2.36 3.35
N VAL A 74 -9.19 -1.74 2.81
CA VAL A 74 -8.95 -1.64 1.36
C VAL A 74 -7.52 -2.09 1.05
N GLU A 75 -7.37 -2.86 -0.03
CA GLU A 75 -6.06 -3.15 -0.60
C GLU A 75 -5.67 -2.05 -1.59
N PHE A 76 -4.39 -1.68 -1.56
CA PHE A 76 -3.83 -0.65 -2.40
C PHE A 76 -2.69 -1.19 -3.25
N GLN A 77 -2.36 -0.45 -4.30
CA GLN A 77 -1.22 -0.68 -5.15
C GLN A 77 -0.54 0.65 -5.45
N VAL A 78 0.79 0.65 -5.46
CA VAL A 78 1.61 1.74 -6.01
C VAL A 78 2.50 1.18 -7.13
N ILE A 79 2.90 2.06 -8.05
CA ILE A 79 3.83 1.71 -9.12
C ILE A 79 5.14 2.46 -8.89
N ILE A 80 6.22 1.72 -8.64
CA ILE A 80 7.56 2.27 -8.41
C ILE A 80 8.51 1.64 -9.41
N LYS A 81 9.18 2.45 -10.23
CA LYS A 81 10.13 1.98 -11.27
C LYS A 81 9.55 0.82 -12.11
N SER A 82 8.29 0.97 -12.54
CA SER A 82 7.53 -0.03 -13.30
C SER A 82 7.15 -1.32 -12.56
N ARG A 83 7.42 -1.41 -11.24
CA ARG A 83 6.99 -2.53 -10.39
C ARG A 83 5.70 -2.17 -9.65
N LYS A 84 4.75 -3.10 -9.66
CA LYS A 84 3.50 -2.99 -8.92
C LYS A 84 3.71 -3.56 -7.53
N ILE A 85 3.53 -2.72 -6.52
CA ILE A 85 3.68 -3.10 -5.12
C ILE A 85 2.30 -3.01 -4.48
N GLN A 86 1.82 -4.14 -3.96
CA GLN A 86 0.52 -4.24 -3.32
C GLN A 86 0.67 -4.28 -1.81
N PHE A 87 -0.25 -3.61 -1.12
CA PHE A 87 -0.24 -3.56 0.34
C PHE A 87 -1.64 -3.39 0.90
N SER A 88 -1.78 -3.71 2.18
CA SER A 88 -2.97 -3.41 2.98
C SER A 88 -2.60 -2.47 4.13
N ILE A 89 -3.61 -1.81 4.66
CA ILE A 89 -3.43 -0.90 5.79
C ILE A 89 -3.97 -1.53 7.07
N THR A 90 -3.27 -1.30 8.18
CA THR A 90 -3.76 -1.61 9.53
C THR A 90 -3.49 -0.45 10.46
N GLU A 91 -4.36 -0.26 11.45
CA GLU A 91 -4.13 0.73 12.50
C GLU A 91 -2.98 0.29 13.42
N PRO A 92 -2.12 1.23 13.86
CA PRO A 92 -1.10 0.96 14.85
C PRO A 92 -1.74 0.88 16.25
N SER A 93 -1.18 0.05 17.13
CA SER A 93 -1.58 0.04 18.53
C SER A 93 -1.11 1.31 19.27
N ASN A 94 -1.74 1.64 20.39
CA ASN A 94 -1.34 2.79 21.23
C ASN A 94 0.13 2.74 21.68
N ARG A 95 0.69 1.53 21.88
CA ARG A 95 2.11 1.32 22.22
C ARG A 95 3.04 1.60 21.03
N GLU A 96 2.59 1.33 19.81
CA GLU A 96 3.36 1.60 18.59
C GLU A 96 3.31 3.09 18.24
N LEU A 97 2.20 3.78 18.52
CA LEU A 97 2.07 5.23 18.36
C LEU A 97 3.08 6.02 19.23
N SER A 98 3.43 5.53 20.42
CA SER A 98 4.43 6.20 21.28
C SER A 98 5.86 6.10 20.74
N VAL A 99 6.16 5.10 19.89
CA VAL A 99 7.44 5.04 19.15
C VAL A 99 7.43 6.07 18.00
N PHE A 100 6.24 6.40 17.50
CA PHE A 100 6.06 7.32 16.38
C PHE A 100 6.09 8.79 16.80
N SER A 101 5.67 9.11 18.03
CA SER A 101 5.75 10.48 18.58
C SER A 101 7.17 11.02 18.68
N ASP A 102 8.19 10.16 18.69
CA ASP A 102 9.61 10.57 18.67
C ASP A 102 10.09 10.97 17.25
N LEU A 103 9.28 10.70 16.22
CA LEU A 103 9.55 11.12 14.85
C LEU A 103 9.11 12.57 14.66
N ARG A 104 10.00 13.51 15.01
CA ARG A 104 9.81 14.97 14.89
C ARG A 104 9.32 15.45 13.50
N ASP A 105 9.54 14.65 12.46
CA ASP A 105 9.19 14.98 11.07
C ASP A 105 7.70 14.78 10.75
N ILE A 106 6.96 14.12 11.65
CA ILE A 106 5.54 13.81 11.47
C ILE A 106 4.75 14.79 12.30
N GLN A 107 4.40 15.91 11.67
CA GLN A 107 3.69 17.03 12.32
C GLN A 107 2.33 16.62 12.92
N ASN A 108 1.78 15.45 12.56
CA ASN A 108 0.53 14.93 13.10
C ASN A 108 0.58 13.41 13.34
N PRO A 109 1.06 12.93 14.51
CA PRO A 109 1.08 11.51 14.84
C PRO A 109 -0.32 10.87 14.93
N ALA A 110 -1.41 11.66 14.95
CA ALA A 110 -2.78 11.14 14.97
C ALA A 110 -3.23 10.55 13.62
N LYS A 111 -2.53 10.84 12.51
CA LYS A 111 -2.78 10.23 11.20
C LYS A 111 -1.69 9.24 10.83
N SER A 112 -1.51 8.24 11.70
CA SER A 112 -0.49 7.19 11.55
C SER A 112 -1.13 5.84 11.23
N PHE A 113 -0.47 5.07 10.37
CA PHE A 113 -0.97 3.78 9.90
C PHE A 113 0.18 2.85 9.49
N TYR A 114 -0.05 1.53 9.53
CA TYR A 114 0.89 0.57 8.97
C TYR A 114 0.55 0.23 7.53
N ILE A 115 1.55 0.30 6.65
CA ILE A 115 1.55 -0.38 5.35
C ILE A 115 2.07 -1.80 5.58
N ASN A 116 1.27 -2.80 5.22
CA ASN A 116 1.64 -4.20 5.25
C ASN A 116 1.87 -4.67 3.81
N LEU A 117 3.12 -4.93 3.45
CA LEU A 117 3.46 -5.38 2.10
C LEU A 117 2.92 -6.79 1.85
N LYS A 118 2.24 -6.99 0.71
CA LYS A 118 1.79 -8.33 0.31
C LYS A 118 2.96 -9.26 -0.05
N ASN A 119 4.05 -8.69 -0.54
CA ASN A 119 5.29 -9.39 -0.84
C ASN A 119 6.46 -8.73 -0.10
N PRO A 120 7.11 -9.40 0.86
CA PRO A 120 8.25 -8.88 1.59
C PRO A 120 9.40 -8.38 0.70
N ASN A 121 9.62 -9.05 -0.43
CA ASN A 121 10.67 -8.69 -1.38
C ASN A 121 10.41 -7.35 -2.07
N ASP A 122 9.21 -6.76 -1.94
CA ASP A 122 8.95 -5.41 -2.46
C ASP A 122 9.61 -4.31 -1.63
N MET A 123 10.06 -4.61 -0.40
CA MET A 123 10.76 -3.66 0.47
C MET A 123 12.02 -3.09 -0.18
N GLN A 124 12.81 -3.92 -0.87
CA GLN A 124 14.03 -3.48 -1.55
C GLN A 124 13.79 -2.47 -2.68
N TYR A 125 12.55 -2.39 -3.19
CA TYR A 125 12.18 -1.44 -4.24
C TYR A 125 11.60 -0.15 -3.67
N LEU A 126 10.89 -0.25 -2.53
CA LEU A 126 10.40 0.89 -1.77
C LEU A 126 11.55 1.65 -1.09
N ASN A 127 12.51 0.90 -0.54
CA ASN A 127 13.62 1.42 0.25
C ASN A 127 14.96 0.82 -0.19
N PRO A 128 15.45 1.15 -1.41
CA PRO A 128 16.65 0.54 -1.97
C PRO A 128 17.94 0.87 -1.19
N ASN A 129 17.92 1.95 -0.41
CA ASN A 129 19.06 2.41 0.38
C ASN A 129 19.02 1.93 1.83
N ASN A 130 18.06 1.06 2.20
CA ASN A 130 17.87 0.55 3.56
C ASN A 130 17.83 1.66 4.61
N LEU A 131 17.17 2.77 4.29
CA LEU A 131 17.02 3.89 5.22
C LEU A 131 15.99 3.53 6.28
N ASN A 132 16.28 3.85 7.53
CA ASN A 132 15.29 3.72 8.61
C ASN A 132 14.11 4.69 8.44
N ARG A 133 14.30 5.76 7.65
CA ARG A 133 13.31 6.79 7.34
C ARG A 133 13.40 7.23 5.89
N PHE A 134 12.25 7.36 5.22
CA PHE A 134 12.20 7.88 3.86
C PHE A 134 10.81 8.48 3.55
N LEU A 135 10.71 9.14 2.39
CA LEU A 135 9.46 9.67 1.87
C LEU A 135 8.89 8.75 0.80
N LEU A 136 7.59 8.45 0.91
CA LEU A 136 6.86 7.74 -0.13
C LEU A 136 5.86 8.70 -0.77
N SER A 137 6.01 8.96 -2.06
CA SER A 137 5.05 9.76 -2.81
C SER A 137 4.81 9.18 -4.20
N GLY A 138 3.63 9.43 -4.74
CA GLY A 138 3.27 8.96 -6.06
C GLY A 138 1.78 8.69 -6.21
N THR A 139 1.42 8.13 -7.36
CA THR A 139 0.05 7.70 -7.65
C THR A 139 -0.24 6.40 -6.94
N ILE A 140 -1.31 6.38 -6.15
CA ILE A 140 -1.84 5.19 -5.49
C ILE A 140 -3.12 4.74 -6.19
N TYR A 141 -3.30 3.43 -6.23
CA TYR A 141 -4.45 2.77 -6.80
C TYR A 141 -5.14 1.98 -5.70
N LYS A 142 -6.47 2.01 -5.65
CA LYS A 142 -7.25 1.18 -4.74
C LYS A 142 -7.83 -0.03 -5.45
N LYS A 143 -7.96 -1.15 -4.76
CA LYS A 143 -8.65 -2.32 -5.29
C LYS A 143 -10.12 -1.98 -5.53
N LYS A 144 -10.62 -2.35 -6.71
CA LYS A 144 -12.02 -2.19 -7.09
C LYS A 144 -12.86 -3.22 -6.34
N GLU A 145 -13.94 -2.77 -5.71
CA GLU A 145 -15.00 -3.65 -5.20
C GLU A 145 -15.81 -4.11 -6.42
N VAL A 146 -15.97 -5.43 -6.56
CA VAL A 146 -16.61 -6.08 -7.71
C VAL A 146 -17.72 -6.99 -7.23
#